data_AF-A0A420VPS6-F1
#
_entry.id   AF-A0A420VPS6-F1
#
_cell.length_a   1.000
_cell.length_b   1.000
_cell.length_c   1.000
_cell.angle_alpha   90.00
_cell.angle_beta   90.00
_cell.angle_gamma   90.00
#
_symmetry.space_group_name_H-M   'P 1'
#
loop_
_entity.id
_entity.type
_entity.pdbx_description
1 polymer ?
#
loop_
_entity_poly.entity_id
_entity_poly.type
_entity_poly.pdbx_seq_one_letter_code
_entity_poly.pdbx_strand_id
1 'polypeptide(L)'
;MIKYLKEQRLPFFIALAYVGIGTLSVCSIFPDDPFYNEWFVVGTVFTFPVSIISFVYRYAEGDLLYPVFIIQAIMFVLTFFILSHLLKAKSK
;
A
#
# COMPACT_ATOMS: atom_id res chain seq x y z
N MET A 1 -22.73 12.95 9.08
CA MET A 1 -21.27 13.01 8.87
C MET A 1 -20.48 12.13 9.86
N ILE A 2 -20.72 12.24 11.17
CA ILE A 2 -19.99 11.47 12.22
C ILE A 2 -20.17 9.94 12.08
N LYS A 3 -21.38 9.46 11.75
CA LYS A 3 -21.66 8.03 11.53
C LYS A 3 -20.95 7.46 10.30
N TYR A 4 -20.85 8.25 9.23
CA TYR A 4 -20.14 7.91 7.99
C TYR A 4 -18.63 7.76 8.21
N LEU A 5 -18.02 8.68 8.98
CA LEU A 5 -16.61 8.56 9.38
C LEU A 5 -16.37 7.35 10.28
N LYS A 6 -17.34 6.96 11.13
CA LYS A 6 -17.22 5.81 12.04
C LYS A 6 -17.26 4.48 11.29
N GLU A 7 -18.11 4.35 10.26
CA GLU A 7 -18.19 3.18 9.38
C GLU A 7 -16.96 3.05 8.47
N GLN A 8 -16.35 4.18 8.09
CA GLN A 8 -15.15 4.17 7.24
C GLN A 8 -13.82 3.99 7.99
N ARG A 9 -13.83 3.92 9.34
CA ARG A 9 -12.61 3.61 10.11
C ARG A 9 -12.02 2.26 9.72
N LEU A 10 -12.85 1.25 9.55
CA LEU A 10 -12.39 -0.10 9.20
C LEU A 10 -11.71 -0.16 7.81
N PRO A 11 -12.35 0.29 6.70
CA PRO A 11 -11.68 0.31 5.40
C PRO A 11 -10.43 1.19 5.40
N PHE A 12 -10.41 2.28 6.18
CA PHE A 12 -9.23 3.12 6.33
C PHE A 12 -8.06 2.36 6.94
N PHE A 13 -8.26 1.67 8.07
CA PHE A 13 -7.20 0.90 8.71
C PHE A 13 -6.74 -0.29 7.85
N ILE A 14 -7.67 -0.96 7.16
CA ILE A 14 -7.31 -2.06 6.24
C ILE A 14 -6.47 -1.53 5.08
N ALA A 15 -6.90 -0.43 4.43
CA ALA A 15 -6.13 0.19 3.35
C ALA A 15 -4.74 0.65 3.85
N LEU A 16 -4.68 1.24 5.05
CA LEU A 16 -3.45 1.75 5.63
C LEU A 16 -2.46 0.62 5.92
N ALA A 17 -2.93 -0.48 6.52
CA ALA A 17 -2.12 -1.65 6.77
C ALA A 17 -1.67 -2.31 5.46
N TYR A 18 -2.59 -2.53 4.51
CA TYR A 18 -2.30 -3.23 3.27
C TYR A 18 -1.29 -2.46 2.39
N VAL A 19 -1.52 -1.16 2.18
CA VAL A 19 -0.63 -0.31 1.39
C VAL A 19 0.65 0.04 2.15
N GLY A 20 0.56 0.18 3.48
CA GLY A 20 1.73 0.39 4.34
C GLY A 20 2.71 -0.80 4.29
N ILE A 21 2.21 -2.03 4.39
CA ILE A 21 3.02 -3.24 4.22
C ILE A 21 3.66 -3.27 2.84
N GLY A 22 2.92 -2.90 1.78
CA GLY A 22 3.46 -2.84 0.42
C GLY A 22 4.54 -1.78 0.25
N THR A 23 4.38 -0.63 0.90
CA THR A 23 5.37 0.45 0.91
C THR A 23 6.65 -0.01 1.59
N LEU A 24 6.54 -0.59 2.78
CA LEU A 24 7.70 -1.14 3.50
C LEU A 24 8.39 -2.21 2.67
N SER A 25 7.63 -3.12 2.06
CA SER A 25 8.20 -4.19 1.23
C SER A 25 8.96 -3.65 0.02
N VAL A 26 8.44 -2.61 -0.64
CA VAL A 26 9.11 -2.00 -1.81
C VAL A 26 10.35 -1.17 -1.39
N CYS A 27 10.33 -0.59 -0.19
CA CYS A 27 11.48 0.09 0.40
C CYS A 27 12.50 -0.87 1.06
N SER A 28 12.30 -2.18 0.94
CA SER A 28 13.20 -3.22 1.46
C SER A 28 13.82 -4.08 0.35
N ILE A 29 13.70 -3.67 -0.91
CA ILE A 29 14.10 -4.48 -2.08
C ILE A 29 15.61 -4.56 -2.23
N PHE A 30 16.33 -3.46 -2.01
CA PHE A 30 17.77 -3.40 -2.25
C PHE A 30 18.56 -3.57 -0.95
N PRO A 31 19.73 -4.23 -0.98
CA PRO A 31 20.56 -4.46 0.20
C PRO A 31 20.96 -3.18 0.95
N ASP A 32 21.12 -2.08 0.22
CA ASP A 32 21.49 -0.77 0.76
C ASP A 32 20.28 -0.02 1.37
N ASP A 33 19.08 -0.60 1.32
CA ASP A 33 17.89 0.02 1.85
C ASP A 33 17.85 -0.02 3.39
N PRO A 34 17.35 1.05 4.04
CA PRO A 34 17.22 1.09 5.50
C PRO A 34 16.39 -0.05 6.10
N PHE A 35 15.50 -0.64 5.30
CA PHE A 35 14.57 -1.67 5.72
C PHE A 35 14.84 -3.04 5.08
N TYR A 36 15.99 -3.23 4.43
CA TYR A 36 16.33 -4.47 3.74
C TYR A 36 16.27 -5.68 4.69
N ASN A 37 15.42 -6.66 4.35
CA ASN A 37 15.33 -7.95 5.03
C ASN A 37 14.49 -8.91 4.16
N GLU A 38 14.71 -10.22 4.26
CA GLU A 38 14.20 -11.26 3.35
C GLU A 38 12.67 -11.33 3.24
N TRP A 39 11.95 -10.77 4.22
CA TRP A 39 10.49 -10.66 4.22
C TRP A 39 9.93 -9.76 3.10
N PHE A 40 10.76 -8.94 2.45
CA PHE A 40 10.32 -8.05 1.37
C PHE A 40 9.65 -8.81 0.22
N VAL A 41 10.13 -10.04 -0.07
CA VAL A 41 9.57 -10.87 -1.15
C VAL A 41 8.14 -11.27 -0.81
N VAL A 42 7.93 -11.79 0.41
CA VAL A 42 6.59 -12.22 0.87
C VAL A 42 5.65 -11.03 0.95
N GLY A 43 6.11 -9.90 1.51
CA GLY A 43 5.32 -8.69 1.63
C GLY A 43 4.94 -8.09 0.27
N THR A 44 5.88 -8.07 -0.69
CA THR A 44 5.62 -7.58 -2.05
C THR A 44 4.66 -8.49 -2.80
N VAL A 45 4.80 -9.82 -2.72
CA VAL A 45 3.88 -10.76 -3.38
C VAL A 45 2.46 -10.65 -2.80
N PHE A 46 2.33 -10.53 -1.48
CA PHE A 46 1.03 -10.37 -0.82
C PHE A 46 0.34 -9.04 -1.18
N THR A 47 1.13 -7.98 -1.33
CA THR A 47 0.65 -6.64 -1.66
C THR A 47 0.75 -6.31 -3.14
N PHE A 48 1.04 -7.31 -3.99
CA PHE A 48 1.41 -7.10 -5.39
C PHE A 48 0.44 -6.22 -6.17
N PRO A 49 -0.90 -6.35 -6.05
CA PRO A 49 -1.83 -5.47 -6.76
C PRO A 49 -1.66 -3.99 -6.46
N VAL A 50 -1.24 -3.65 -5.22
CA VAL A 50 -1.04 -2.26 -4.78
C VAL A 50 0.42 -1.81 -4.86
N SER A 51 1.37 -2.74 -4.95
CA SER A 51 2.81 -2.46 -5.02
C SER A 51 3.43 -2.65 -6.40
N ILE A 52 2.71 -3.16 -7.41
CA ILE A 52 3.27 -3.46 -8.74
C ILE A 52 3.90 -2.23 -9.42
N ILE A 53 3.24 -1.07 -9.34
CA ILE A 53 3.72 0.16 -9.99
C ILE A 53 4.99 0.67 -9.31
N SER A 54 5.01 0.68 -7.98
CA SER A 54 6.16 1.12 -7.20
C SER A 54 7.32 0.12 -7.24
N PHE A 55 7.02 -1.18 -7.38
CA PHE A 55 8.01 -2.23 -7.60
C PHE A 55 8.69 -2.08 -8.97
N VAL A 56 7.92 -1.88 -10.05
CA VAL A 56 8.48 -1.64 -11.39
C VAL A 56 9.33 -0.36 -11.40
N TYR A 57 8.86 0.70 -10.74
CA TYR A 57 9.64 1.92 -10.57
C TYR A 57 10.98 1.62 -9.86
N ARG A 58 10.96 0.91 -8.73
CA ARG A 58 12.19 0.55 -8.00
C ARG A 58 13.13 -0.34 -8.77
N TYR A 59 12.58 -1.21 -9.62
CA TYR A 59 13.37 -2.06 -10.50
C TYR A 59 14.06 -1.25 -11.62
N ALA A 60 13.41 -0.19 -12.11
CA ALA A 60 13.95 0.68 -13.16
C ALA A 60 14.89 1.77 -12.62
N GLU A 61 14.56 2.36 -11.47
CA GLU A 61 15.30 3.44 -10.80
C GLU A 61 15.52 3.09 -9.33
N GLY A 62 16.73 2.62 -9.02
CA GLY A 62 17.13 2.10 -7.71
C GLY A 62 17.59 3.13 -6.68
N ASP A 63 17.74 4.41 -7.03
CA ASP A 63 18.33 5.40 -6.11
C ASP A 63 17.30 6.24 -5.37
N LEU A 64 16.11 6.46 -5.94
CA LEU A 64 15.15 7.43 -5.44
C LEU A 64 13.96 6.75 -4.77
N LEU A 65 13.79 6.98 -3.47
CA LEU A 65 12.65 6.43 -2.70
C LEU A 65 11.41 7.34 -2.72
N TYR A 66 11.56 8.65 -2.93
CA TYR A 66 10.44 9.59 -2.88
C TYR A 66 9.29 9.26 -3.87
N PRO A 67 9.54 8.73 -5.10
CA PRO A 67 8.46 8.39 -6.02
C PRO A 67 7.64 7.19 -5.54
N VAL A 68 8.26 6.25 -4.82
CA VAL A 68 7.57 5.13 -4.17
C VAL A 68 6.51 5.66 -3.21
N PHE A 69 6.84 6.63 -2.37
CA PHE A 69 5.88 7.22 -1.43
C PHE A 69 4.73 7.95 -2.14
N ILE A 70 4.99 8.62 -3.26
CA ILE A 70 3.95 9.30 -4.06
C ILE A 70 2.99 8.26 -4.66
N ILE A 71 3.54 7.22 -5.30
CA ILE A 71 2.75 6.14 -5.90
C ILE A 71 1.92 5.45 -4.81
N GLN A 72 2.53 5.13 -3.67
CA GLN A 72 1.85 4.46 -2.57
C GLN A 72 0.76 5.33 -1.93
N ALA A 73 0.94 6.66 -1.85
CA ALA A 73 -0.11 7.56 -1.40
C ALA A 73 -1.34 7.54 -2.34
N ILE A 74 -1.12 7.51 -3.65
CA ILE A 74 -2.20 7.38 -4.64
C ILE A 74 -2.89 6.01 -4.50
N MET A 75 -2.10 4.93 -4.40
CA MET A 75 -2.63 3.58 -4.22
C MET A 75 -3.40 3.41 -2.91
N PHE A 76 -2.99 4.09 -1.84
CA PHE A 76 -3.73 4.16 -0.58
C PHE A 76 -5.11 4.76 -0.78
N VAL A 77 -5.21 5.91 -1.45
CA VAL A 77 -6.49 6.57 -1.71
C VAL A 77 -7.40 5.69 -2.56
N LEU A 78 -6.88 5.06 -3.63
CA LEU A 78 -7.64 4.15 -4.48
C LEU A 78 -8.13 2.92 -3.70
N THR A 79 -7.24 2.27 -2.94
CA THR A 79 -7.56 1.10 -2.12
C THR A 79 -8.62 1.44 -1.07
N PHE A 80 -8.50 2.60 -0.44
CA PHE A 80 -9.48 3.10 0.52
C PHE A 80 -10.86 3.29 -0.11
N PHE A 81 -10.94 3.91 -1.29
CA PHE A 81 -12.22 4.10 -2.00
C PHE A 81 -12.84 2.76 -2.41
N ILE A 82 -12.06 1.82 -2.94
CA ILE A 82 -12.51 0.48 -3.32
C ILE A 82 -13.06 -0.27 -2.10
N LEU A 83 -12.29 -0.34 -1.02
CA LEU A 83 -12.71 -1.02 0.21
C LEU A 83 -13.95 -0.38 0.83
N SER A 84 -14.01 0.96 0.84
CA SER A 84 -15.18 1.70 1.33
C SER A 84 -16.42 1.38 0.52
N HIS A 85 -16.31 1.24 -0.81
CA HIS A 85 -17.43 0.87 -1.67
C HIS A 85 -17.86 -0.59 -1.46
N LEU A 86 -16.90 -1.53 -1.41
CA LEU A 86 -17.17 -2.96 -1.22
C LEU A 86 -17.80 -3.27 0.15
N LEU A 87 -17.27 -2.69 1.23
CA LEU A 87 -17.81 -2.90 2.57
C LEU A 87 -19.18 -2.26 2.75
N LYS A 88 -19.42 -1.11 2.10
CA LYS A 88 -20.76 -0.49 2.09
C LYS A 88 -21.77 -1.33 1.31
N ALA A 89 -21.37 -1.97 0.21
CA ALA A 89 -22.22 -2.89 -0.54
C ALA A 89 -22.59 -4.15 0.27
N LYS A 90 -21.71 -4.60 1.17
CA LYS A 90 -21.95 -5.78 2.02
C LYS A 90 -22.84 -5.49 3.24
N SER A 91 -22.96 -4.23 3.65
CA SER A 91 -23.79 -3.83 4.80
C SER A 91 -25.25 -3.49 4.43
N LYS A 92 -25.60 -3.61 3.15
CA LYS A 92 -26.96 -3.42 2.63
C LYS A 92 -27.62 -4.77 2.38
#